data_AF-C0Z7K0-F1
#
_entry.id   AF-C0Z7K0-F1
#
_cell.length_a   1.000
_cell.length_b   1.000
_cell.length_c   1.000
_cell.angle_alpha   90.00
_cell.angle_beta   90.00
_cell.angle_gamma   90.00
#
_symmetry.space_group_name_H-M   'P 1'
#
loop_
_entity.id
_entity.type
_entity.pdbx_description
1 polymer ?
#
loop_
_entity_poly.entity_id
_entity_poly.type
_entity_poly.pdbx_seq_one_letter_code
_entity_poly.pdbx_strand_id
1 'polypeptide(L)'
;MFKKQYLAIASALILTTTLIPTSSQAATGTKNLQAKYNNIKVIYNGAAVPTTIEPFIVNGTTYIPLRMMAGVFSKDVAWDGAKYTITVKDLPNSQHANELAARDAQIRSLQNTIDSLNKEISDLKNGKKNNNNKKNDDIQDALDDLEDDLNSDYDDYKDLKWSISLKGDEDDIDVEIEINLDKYKDEFDDLDDDGDVEALVEDIIKDIWDDKDFEDADIKGEIIDSDSDDTIYEFEGDASDQDINFDV
;
A
#
# COMPACT_ATOMS: atom_id res chain seq x y z
N MET A 1 -72.89 -14.54 -62.21
CA MET A 1 -73.77 -15.70 -61.92
C MET A 1 -73.12 -16.46 -60.76
N PHE A 2 -73.42 -16.09 -59.50
CA PHE A 2 -74.26 -16.85 -58.52
C PHE A 2 -73.68 -18.25 -58.21
N LYS A 3 -73.31 -18.69 -56.97
CA LYS A 3 -73.70 -18.46 -55.55
C LYS A 3 -72.57 -18.97 -54.61
N LYS A 4 -72.18 -18.29 -53.51
CA LYS A 4 -72.57 -18.50 -52.08
C LYS A 4 -72.69 -20.00 -51.67
N GLN A 5 -72.10 -20.48 -50.57
CA GLN A 5 -72.54 -20.20 -49.20
C GLN A 5 -71.47 -20.54 -48.14
N TYR A 6 -71.33 -19.63 -47.16
CA TYR A 6 -70.68 -19.87 -45.87
C TYR A 6 -71.71 -20.47 -44.90
N LEU A 7 -71.30 -21.43 -44.08
CA LEU A 7 -71.96 -21.72 -42.81
C LEU A 7 -70.89 -21.79 -41.71
N ALA A 8 -70.99 -20.87 -40.77
CA ALA A 8 -70.17 -20.76 -39.58
C ALA A 8 -70.62 -21.78 -38.51
N ILE A 9 -69.70 -22.17 -37.62
CA ILE A 9 -69.89 -22.16 -36.16
C ILE A 9 -68.50 -22.00 -35.54
N ALA A 10 -68.35 -20.96 -34.75
CA ALA A 10 -67.22 -20.71 -33.88
C ALA A 10 -67.38 -21.49 -32.56
N SER A 11 -66.30 -22.09 -32.07
CA SER A 11 -66.12 -22.36 -30.65
C SER A 11 -64.66 -22.12 -30.30
N ALA A 12 -64.40 -20.96 -29.71
CA ALA A 12 -63.15 -20.65 -29.06
C ALA A 12 -63.12 -21.33 -27.69
N LEU A 13 -62.10 -22.16 -27.43
CA LEU A 13 -61.64 -22.46 -26.09
C LEU A 13 -60.13 -22.20 -26.04
N ILE A 14 -59.75 -21.29 -25.15
CA ILE A 14 -58.40 -20.82 -24.89
C ILE A 14 -57.70 -21.85 -23.97
N LEU A 15 -56.37 -21.90 -24.04
CA LEU A 15 -55.40 -21.99 -22.93
C LEU A 15 -54.38 -23.15 -22.99
N THR A 16 -53.12 -22.73 -22.89
CA THR A 16 -51.90 -23.45 -22.50
C THR A 16 -51.31 -24.49 -23.47
N THR A 17 -50.51 -24.04 -24.42
CA THR A 17 -49.35 -24.82 -24.87
C THR A 17 -48.22 -24.62 -23.87
N THR A 18 -48.14 -25.51 -22.88
CA THR A 18 -46.92 -25.70 -22.09
C THR A 18 -45.79 -26.04 -23.05
N LEU A 19 -44.66 -25.30 -23.00
CA LEU A 19 -43.39 -25.81 -23.52
C LEU A 19 -43.03 -27.01 -22.64
N ILE A 20 -43.43 -28.21 -23.06
CA ILE A 20 -42.83 -29.43 -22.55
C ILE A 20 -41.42 -29.43 -23.12
N PRO A 21 -40.34 -29.40 -22.31
CA PRO A 21 -39.02 -29.69 -22.83
C PRO A 21 -39.09 -31.09 -23.41
N THR A 22 -39.06 -31.19 -24.74
CA THR A 22 -38.93 -32.48 -25.39
C THR A 22 -37.54 -32.99 -25.04
N SER A 23 -37.45 -33.80 -23.99
CA SER A 23 -36.38 -34.77 -23.91
C SER A 23 -36.44 -35.55 -25.21
N SER A 24 -35.47 -35.32 -26.08
CA SER A 24 -35.32 -36.07 -27.33
C SER A 24 -35.09 -37.52 -26.93
N GLN A 25 -36.17 -38.28 -26.78
CA GLN A 25 -36.07 -39.71 -26.61
C GLN A 25 -35.54 -40.23 -27.94
N ALA A 26 -34.32 -40.78 -27.91
CA ALA A 26 -33.74 -41.42 -29.08
C ALA A 26 -34.73 -42.47 -29.59
N ALA A 27 -35.04 -42.42 -30.89
CA ALA A 27 -35.94 -43.39 -31.50
C ALA A 27 -35.38 -44.79 -31.27
N THR A 28 -36.18 -45.67 -30.64
CA THR A 28 -35.82 -47.07 -30.43
C THR A 28 -36.14 -47.86 -31.69
N GLY A 29 -35.14 -48.54 -32.25
CA GLY A 29 -35.28 -49.34 -33.46
C GLY A 29 -33.95 -49.76 -34.05
N THR A 30 -33.93 -50.91 -34.72
CA THR A 30 -32.74 -51.41 -35.41
C THR A 30 -32.61 -50.74 -36.77
N LYS A 31 -31.44 -50.18 -37.06
CA LYS A 31 -31.09 -49.66 -38.39
C LYS A 31 -29.88 -50.42 -38.92
N ASN A 32 -29.98 -50.89 -40.15
CA ASN A 32 -28.82 -51.41 -40.87
C ASN A 32 -28.00 -50.24 -41.39
N LEU A 33 -26.70 -50.24 -41.10
CA LEU A 33 -25.74 -49.24 -41.56
C LEU A 33 -24.69 -49.91 -42.45
N GLN A 34 -24.29 -49.25 -43.53
CA GLN A 34 -23.13 -49.65 -44.32
C GLN A 34 -21.90 -48.92 -43.78
N ALA A 35 -20.95 -49.67 -43.23
CA ALA A 35 -19.68 -49.15 -42.72
C ALA A 35 -18.56 -49.35 -43.75
N LYS A 36 -17.75 -48.32 -43.98
CA LYS A 36 -16.54 -48.39 -44.81
C LYS A 36 -15.29 -48.40 -43.93
N TYR A 37 -14.41 -49.37 -44.16
CA TYR A 37 -13.12 -49.51 -43.49
C TYR A 37 -12.01 -49.10 -44.47
N ASN A 38 -11.30 -48.02 -44.16
CA ASN A 38 -10.29 -47.43 -45.04
C ASN A 38 -8.94 -47.23 -44.33
N ASN A 39 -8.54 -48.18 -43.47
CA ASN A 39 -7.27 -48.11 -42.72
C ASN A 39 -7.08 -46.76 -41.98
N ILE A 40 -8.10 -46.36 -41.21
CA ILE A 40 -8.15 -45.06 -40.55
C ILE A 40 -7.15 -45.07 -39.38
N LYS A 41 -6.19 -44.14 -39.41
CA LYS A 41 -5.18 -43.98 -38.36
C LYS A 41 -5.57 -42.87 -37.40
N VAL A 42 -5.39 -43.11 -36.11
CA VAL A 42 -5.59 -42.10 -35.06
C VAL A 42 -4.23 -41.70 -34.51
N ILE A 43 -3.94 -40.39 -34.53
CA ILE A 43 -2.70 -39.80 -34.04
C ILE A 43 -3.04 -38.85 -32.88
N TYR A 44 -2.37 -39.02 -31.74
CA TYR A 44 -2.49 -38.13 -30.59
C TYR A 44 -1.10 -37.59 -30.23
N ASN A 45 -0.95 -36.26 -30.20
CA ASN A 45 0.33 -35.58 -29.95
C ASN A 45 1.51 -36.13 -30.80
N GLY A 46 1.24 -36.46 -32.07
CA GLY A 46 2.24 -37.00 -33.00
C GLY A 46 2.49 -38.51 -32.90
N ALA A 47 1.92 -39.21 -31.91
CA ALA A 47 2.05 -40.65 -31.74
C ALA A 47 0.82 -41.42 -32.26
N ALA A 48 1.04 -42.58 -32.87
CA ALA A 48 -0.05 -43.44 -33.31
C ALA A 48 -0.74 -44.11 -32.12
N VAL A 49 -2.06 -43.98 -32.06
CA VAL A 49 -2.90 -44.65 -31.05
C VAL A 49 -3.19 -46.09 -31.51
N PRO A 50 -2.91 -47.11 -30.69
CA PRO A 50 -3.25 -48.49 -31.02
C PRO A 50 -4.77 -48.68 -31.20
N THR A 51 -5.19 -49.19 -32.36
CA THR A 51 -6.59 -49.44 -32.70
C THR A 51 -6.89 -50.94 -32.61
N THR A 52 -7.36 -51.43 -31.47
CA THR A 52 -7.84 -52.83 -31.34
C THR A 52 -9.18 -53.05 -32.01
N ILE A 53 -9.98 -51.99 -32.12
CA ILE A 53 -11.21 -51.92 -32.91
C ILE A 53 -11.00 -50.80 -33.93
N GLU A 54 -11.10 -51.14 -35.22
CA GLU A 54 -10.85 -50.19 -36.30
C GLU A 54 -11.96 -49.12 -36.36
N PRO A 55 -11.60 -47.83 -36.46
CA PRO A 55 -12.55 -46.79 -36.83
C PRO A 55 -13.14 -47.03 -38.21
N PHE A 56 -14.36 -46.59 -38.43
CA PHE A 56 -15.08 -46.80 -39.69
C PHE A 56 -15.87 -45.55 -40.09
N ILE A 57 -16.26 -45.48 -41.37
CA ILE A 57 -17.04 -44.36 -41.89
C ILE A 57 -18.48 -44.81 -42.20
N VAL A 58 -19.46 -44.08 -41.69
CA VAL A 58 -20.89 -44.23 -42.04
C VAL A 58 -21.40 -42.86 -42.51
N ASN A 59 -22.01 -42.82 -43.70
CA ASN A 59 -22.59 -41.60 -44.29
C ASN A 59 -21.62 -40.39 -44.31
N GLY A 60 -20.32 -40.64 -44.54
CA GLY A 60 -19.28 -39.60 -44.56
C GLY A 60 -18.72 -39.21 -43.18
N THR A 61 -19.26 -39.73 -42.09
CA THR A 61 -18.78 -39.48 -40.73
C THR A 61 -17.89 -40.62 -40.24
N THR A 62 -16.73 -40.28 -39.69
CA THR A 62 -15.83 -41.25 -39.06
C THR A 62 -16.25 -41.51 -37.61
N TYR A 63 -16.46 -42.77 -37.26
CA TYR A 63 -16.79 -43.23 -35.92
C TYR A 63 -15.56 -43.88 -35.29
N ILE A 64 -15.19 -43.40 -34.12
CA ILE A 64 -14.05 -43.88 -33.35
C ILE A 64 -14.58 -44.51 -32.05
N PRO A 65 -14.12 -45.71 -31.66
CA PRO A 65 -14.52 -46.32 -30.39
C PRO A 65 -14.16 -45.41 -29.21
N LEU A 66 -15.15 -44.99 -28.44
CA LEU A 66 -14.95 -44.08 -27.30
C LEU A 66 -13.95 -44.64 -26.27
N ARG A 67 -14.02 -45.94 -25.96
CA ARG A 67 -13.11 -46.60 -25.00
C ARG A 67 -11.65 -46.56 -25.45
N MET A 68 -11.40 -46.54 -26.75
CA MET A 68 -10.04 -46.39 -27.28
C MET A 68 -9.47 -45.01 -26.92
N MET A 69 -10.28 -43.96 -27.07
CA MET A 69 -9.89 -42.59 -26.73
C MET A 69 -9.86 -42.33 -25.22
N ALA A 70 -10.63 -43.09 -24.43
CA ALA A 70 -10.62 -42.97 -22.98
C ALA A 70 -9.23 -43.19 -22.37
N GLY A 71 -8.51 -44.23 -22.81
CA GLY A 71 -7.14 -44.50 -22.37
C GLY A 71 -6.17 -43.37 -22.76
N VAL A 72 -6.32 -42.83 -23.98
CA VAL A 72 -5.50 -41.71 -24.49
C VAL A 72 -5.67 -40.46 -23.63
N PHE A 73 -6.90 -40.18 -23.17
CA PHE A 73 -7.22 -39.00 -22.37
C PHE A 73 -7.17 -39.23 -20.85
N SER A 74 -6.70 -40.40 -20.42
CA SER A 74 -6.69 -40.82 -19.01
C SER A 74 -8.07 -40.67 -18.35
N LYS A 75 -9.10 -41.14 -19.04
CA LYS A 75 -10.50 -41.18 -18.57
C LYS A 75 -10.95 -42.61 -18.34
N ASP A 76 -11.84 -42.77 -17.37
CA ASP A 76 -12.61 -43.99 -17.18
C ASP A 76 -13.95 -43.89 -17.92
N VAL A 77 -14.39 -44.98 -18.57
CA VAL A 77 -15.65 -45.03 -19.34
C VAL A 77 -16.50 -46.22 -18.90
N ALA A 78 -17.66 -45.93 -18.33
CA ALA A 78 -18.64 -46.92 -17.91
C ALA A 78 -19.87 -46.91 -18.82
N TRP A 79 -20.44 -48.09 -19.08
CA TRP A 79 -21.70 -48.27 -19.79
C TRP A 79 -22.75 -48.87 -18.86
N ASP A 80 -23.88 -48.20 -18.71
CA ASP A 80 -25.08 -48.73 -18.05
C ASP A 80 -26.08 -49.15 -19.12
N GLY A 81 -26.19 -50.46 -19.35
CA GLY A 81 -27.07 -51.04 -20.36
C GLY A 81 -28.56 -50.98 -20.00
N ALA A 82 -28.90 -50.83 -18.71
CA ALA A 82 -30.30 -50.69 -18.29
C ALA A 82 -30.81 -49.28 -18.54
N LYS A 83 -29.95 -48.27 -18.34
CA LYS A 83 -30.27 -46.85 -18.56
C LYS A 83 -29.84 -46.33 -19.93
N TYR A 84 -29.25 -47.19 -20.76
CA TYR A 84 -28.64 -46.79 -22.04
C TYR A 84 -27.72 -45.57 -21.92
N THR A 85 -26.91 -45.52 -20.86
CA THR A 85 -26.13 -44.34 -20.48
C THR A 85 -24.62 -44.62 -20.49
N ILE A 86 -23.84 -43.73 -21.09
CA ILE A 86 -22.37 -43.72 -21.01
C ILE A 86 -21.94 -42.68 -19.99
N THR A 87 -21.06 -43.05 -19.05
CA THR A 87 -20.42 -42.12 -18.10
C THR A 87 -18.92 -42.06 -18.37
N VAL A 88 -18.37 -40.84 -18.44
CA VAL A 88 -16.93 -40.59 -18.60
C VAL A 88 -16.44 -39.85 -17.36
N LYS A 89 -15.39 -40.35 -16.70
CA LYS A 89 -14.80 -39.75 -15.50
C LYS A 89 -13.32 -39.50 -15.68
N ASP A 90 -12.80 -38.44 -15.07
CA ASP A 90 -11.37 -38.23 -14.95
C ASP A 90 -10.75 -39.29 -14.03
N LEU A 91 -9.62 -39.86 -14.44
CA LEU A 91 -8.78 -40.64 -13.52
C LEU A 91 -7.98 -39.68 -12.63
N PRO A 92 -7.64 -40.09 -11.39
CA PRO A 92 -6.81 -39.28 -10.50
C PRO A 92 -5.48 -38.94 -11.17
N ASN A 93 -5.17 -37.63 -11.28
CA ASN A 93 -3.88 -37.19 -11.76
C ASN A 93 -2.92 -37.02 -10.58
N SER A 94 -2.17 -38.08 -10.26
CA SER A 94 -1.19 -38.08 -9.17
C SER A 94 -0.09 -37.02 -9.32
N GLN A 95 0.21 -36.58 -10.56
CA GLN A 95 1.18 -35.52 -10.82
C GLN A 95 0.68 -34.17 -10.30
N HIS A 96 -0.61 -33.87 -10.50
CA HIS A 96 -1.20 -32.61 -10.02
C HIS A 96 -1.21 -32.54 -8.49
N ALA A 97 -1.51 -33.64 -7.80
CA ALA A 97 -1.49 -33.66 -6.33
C ALA A 97 -0.08 -33.40 -5.77
N ASN A 98 0.95 -33.98 -6.39
CA ASN A 98 2.34 -33.75 -5.99
C ASN A 98 2.78 -32.30 -6.27
N GLU A 99 2.36 -31.74 -7.41
CA GLU A 99 2.65 -30.33 -7.73
C GLU A 99 1.98 -29.39 -6.70
N LEU A 100 0.71 -29.62 -6.36
CA LEU A 100 0.01 -28.84 -5.34
C LEU A 100 0.74 -28.90 -3.99
N ALA A 101 1.14 -30.09 -3.54
CA ALA A 101 1.89 -30.24 -2.29
C ALA A 101 3.25 -29.51 -2.31
N ALA A 102 3.94 -29.49 -3.45
CA ALA A 102 5.19 -28.74 -3.61
C ALA A 102 4.95 -27.22 -3.58
N ARG A 103 3.88 -26.75 -4.24
CA ARG A 103 3.48 -25.33 -4.20
C ARG A 103 3.12 -24.90 -2.78
N ASP A 104 2.38 -25.73 -2.04
CA ASP A 104 2.01 -25.44 -0.64
C ASP A 104 3.22 -25.42 0.30
N ALA A 105 4.23 -26.27 0.06
CA ALA A 105 5.49 -26.21 0.78
C ALA A 105 6.27 -24.91 0.48
N GLN A 106 6.30 -24.48 -0.78
CA GLN A 106 6.91 -23.23 -1.19
C GLN A 106 6.18 -22.02 -0.57
N ILE A 107 4.85 -22.01 -0.57
CA ILE A 107 4.04 -20.96 0.05
C ILE A 107 4.36 -20.82 1.54
N ARG A 108 4.43 -21.94 2.27
CA ARG A 108 4.81 -21.92 3.69
C ARG A 108 6.22 -21.37 3.92
N SER A 109 7.17 -21.72 3.07
CA SER A 109 8.53 -21.18 3.16
C SER A 109 8.53 -19.66 2.94
N LEU A 110 7.79 -19.16 1.95
CA LEU A 110 7.69 -17.74 1.66
C LEU A 110 7.01 -16.98 2.80
N GLN A 111 5.95 -17.54 3.40
CA GLN A 111 5.29 -16.98 4.57
C GLN A 111 6.26 -16.82 5.74
N ASN A 112 7.05 -17.84 6.06
CA ASN A 112 8.06 -17.76 7.11
C ASN A 112 9.12 -16.68 6.84
N THR A 113 9.55 -16.52 5.57
CA THR A 113 10.48 -15.45 5.18
C THR A 113 9.86 -14.07 5.38
N ILE A 114 8.59 -13.88 4.97
CA ILE A 114 7.86 -12.62 5.16
C ILE A 114 7.78 -12.27 6.65
N ASP A 115 7.45 -13.25 7.50
CA ASP A 115 7.37 -13.03 8.96
C ASP A 115 8.72 -12.62 9.55
N SER A 116 9.82 -13.27 9.11
CA SER A 116 11.17 -12.92 9.54
C SER A 116 11.57 -11.50 9.11
N LEU A 117 11.29 -11.12 7.85
CA LEU A 117 11.61 -9.79 7.33
C LEU A 117 10.78 -8.71 8.03
N ASN A 118 9.50 -8.96 8.29
CA ASN A 118 8.65 -8.02 9.03
C ASN A 118 9.17 -7.79 10.45
N LYS A 119 9.66 -8.84 11.12
CA LYS A 119 10.29 -8.73 12.43
C LYS A 119 11.55 -7.86 12.37
N GLU A 120 12.45 -8.13 11.43
CA GLU A 120 13.68 -7.36 11.25
C GLU A 120 13.39 -5.87 10.97
N ILE A 121 12.41 -5.57 10.11
CA ILE A 121 11.95 -4.21 9.84
C ILE A 121 11.45 -3.53 11.12
N SER A 122 10.70 -4.25 11.97
CA SER A 122 10.21 -3.72 13.25
C SER A 122 11.37 -3.40 14.20
N ASP A 123 12.33 -4.31 14.33
CA ASP A 123 13.48 -4.13 15.22
C ASP A 123 14.34 -2.94 14.78
N LEU A 124 14.59 -2.79 13.47
CA LEU A 124 15.32 -1.65 12.90
C LEU A 124 14.58 -0.31 13.12
N LYS A 125 13.25 -0.29 12.96
CA LYS A 125 12.46 0.94 13.20
C LYS A 125 12.49 1.37 14.65
N ASN A 126 12.39 0.43 15.58
CA ASN A 126 12.41 0.72 17.01
C ASN A 126 13.80 1.20 17.46
N GLY A 127 14.87 0.58 16.95
CA GLY A 127 16.24 1.03 17.23
C GLY A 127 16.49 2.48 16.79
N LYS A 128 16.01 2.88 15.60
CA LYS A 128 16.14 4.26 15.12
C LYS A 128 15.34 5.26 15.95
N LYS A 129 14.10 4.94 16.32
CA LYS A 129 13.26 5.82 17.14
C LYS A 129 13.88 6.11 18.51
N ASN A 130 14.41 5.07 19.18
CA ASN A 130 15.01 5.25 20.50
C ASN A 130 16.27 6.12 20.45
N ASN A 131 17.09 6.00 19.40
CA ASN A 131 18.28 6.82 19.25
C ASN A 131 17.95 8.29 18.96
N ASN A 132 16.95 8.55 18.11
CA ASN A 132 16.53 9.92 17.82
C ASN A 132 15.95 10.61 19.07
N ASN A 133 15.08 9.92 19.82
CA ASN A 133 14.54 10.48 21.05
C ASN A 133 15.65 10.84 22.03
N LYS A 134 16.63 9.94 22.22
CA LYS A 134 17.74 10.22 23.11
C LYS A 134 18.59 11.41 22.67
N LYS A 135 18.89 11.53 21.37
CA LYS A 135 19.65 12.70 20.86
C LYS A 135 18.88 14.00 21.11
N ASN A 136 17.57 14.00 20.88
CA ASN A 136 16.72 15.16 21.12
C ASN A 136 16.66 15.53 22.61
N ASP A 137 16.55 14.53 23.50
CA ASP A 137 16.57 14.77 24.95
C ASP A 137 17.93 15.40 25.37
N ASP A 138 19.05 14.88 24.86
CA ASP A 138 20.39 15.40 25.17
C ASP A 138 20.60 16.85 24.68
N ILE A 139 19.99 17.26 23.55
CA ILE A 139 20.05 18.63 23.03
C ILE A 139 19.12 19.57 23.79
N GLN A 140 17.91 19.12 24.14
CA GLN A 140 16.99 19.94 24.95
C GLN A 140 17.60 20.26 26.31
N ASP A 141 18.22 19.27 26.97
CA ASP A 141 18.90 19.49 28.25
C ASP A 141 20.02 20.55 28.11
N ALA A 142 20.78 20.54 27.01
CA ALA A 142 21.82 21.54 26.75
C ALA A 142 21.25 22.94 26.46
N LEU A 143 20.12 23.00 25.75
CA LEU A 143 19.44 24.27 25.46
C LEU A 143 18.85 24.90 26.73
N ASP A 144 18.26 24.08 27.60
CA ASP A 144 17.74 24.52 28.90
C ASP A 144 18.88 25.03 29.82
N ASP A 145 20.02 24.33 29.85
CA ASP A 145 21.21 24.76 30.60
C ASP A 145 21.76 26.11 30.06
N LEU A 146 21.80 26.29 28.73
CA LEU A 146 22.25 27.53 28.10
C LEU A 146 21.28 28.69 28.37
N GLU A 147 19.97 28.45 28.32
CA GLU A 147 18.95 29.46 28.68
C GLU A 147 19.15 29.95 30.13
N ASP A 148 19.38 29.02 31.07
CA ASP A 148 19.64 29.34 32.48
C ASP A 148 20.93 30.17 32.63
N ASP A 149 22.00 29.82 31.91
CA ASP A 149 23.28 30.54 31.93
C ASP A 149 23.14 31.96 31.36
N LEU A 150 22.49 32.12 30.21
CA LEU A 150 22.21 33.45 29.62
C LEU A 150 21.37 34.31 30.55
N ASN A 151 20.27 33.77 31.11
CA ASN A 151 19.48 34.51 32.07
C ASN A 151 20.32 34.92 33.29
N SER A 152 21.20 34.05 33.79
CA SER A 152 22.08 34.37 34.92
C SER A 152 23.10 35.47 34.59
N ASP A 153 23.69 35.43 33.40
CA ASP A 153 24.75 36.37 33.01
C ASP A 153 24.20 37.76 32.67
N TYR A 154 22.95 37.83 32.20
CA TYR A 154 22.33 39.07 31.74
C TYR A 154 21.23 39.65 32.65
N ASP A 155 20.74 38.96 33.71
CA ASP A 155 19.56 39.38 34.55
C ASP A 155 19.60 40.84 35.08
N ASP A 156 20.78 41.40 35.33
CA ASP A 156 20.96 42.75 35.91
C ASP A 156 21.73 43.71 34.97
N TYR A 157 21.75 43.44 33.66
CA TYR A 157 22.51 44.28 32.72
C TYR A 157 21.90 45.70 32.64
N LYS A 158 22.70 46.67 33.11
CA LYS A 158 22.40 48.12 33.12
C LYS A 158 21.08 48.51 33.80
N ASP A 159 20.77 47.87 34.94
CA ASP A 159 19.56 48.12 35.75
C ASP A 159 18.22 47.77 35.07
N LEU A 160 18.27 47.12 33.90
CA LEU A 160 17.13 46.51 33.23
C LEU A 160 16.90 45.10 33.75
N LYS A 161 15.63 44.68 33.73
CA LYS A 161 15.25 43.28 33.99
C LYS A 161 14.49 42.74 32.80
N TRP A 162 14.95 41.58 32.33
CA TRP A 162 14.43 40.83 31.20
C TRP A 162 14.45 39.33 31.49
N SER A 163 13.82 38.57 30.61
CA SER A 163 13.97 37.11 30.55
C SER A 163 14.29 36.70 29.12
N ILE A 164 15.26 35.80 28.98
CA ILE A 164 15.65 35.20 27.71
C ILE A 164 15.03 33.81 27.65
N SER A 165 14.47 33.44 26.51
CA SER A 165 13.96 32.10 26.26
C SER A 165 14.49 31.56 24.95
N LEU A 166 14.97 30.32 24.97
CA LEU A 166 15.57 29.64 23.82
C LEU A 166 14.68 28.48 23.37
N LYS A 167 14.48 28.35 22.06
CA LYS A 167 13.78 27.21 21.47
C LYS A 167 14.50 26.81 20.19
N GLY A 168 14.68 25.52 19.93
CA GLY A 168 15.38 25.13 18.71
C GLY A 168 16.02 23.76 18.78
N ASP A 169 17.04 23.56 17.96
CA ASP A 169 17.93 22.40 17.98
C ASP A 169 19.40 22.83 17.80
N GLU A 170 20.27 21.88 17.46
CA GLU A 170 21.73 22.11 17.31
C GLU A 170 22.08 23.02 16.12
N ASP A 171 21.16 23.17 15.16
CA ASP A 171 21.40 23.89 13.90
C ASP A 171 20.59 25.21 13.80
N ASP A 172 19.42 25.30 14.45
CA ASP A 172 18.54 26.49 14.40
C ASP A 172 18.03 26.85 15.82
N ILE A 173 18.25 28.10 16.27
CA ILE A 173 17.80 28.59 17.59
C ILE A 173 16.95 29.87 17.43
N ASP A 174 15.75 29.83 18.00
CA ASP A 174 14.87 30.98 18.23
C ASP A 174 15.14 31.57 19.63
N VAL A 175 15.46 32.86 19.68
CA VAL A 175 15.78 33.63 20.90
C VAL A 175 14.68 34.66 21.15
N GLU A 176 14.03 34.60 22.31
CA GLU A 176 12.98 35.53 22.70
C GLU A 176 13.45 36.29 23.94
N ILE A 177 13.59 37.62 23.85
CA ILE A 177 14.00 38.47 24.96
C ILE A 177 12.80 39.30 25.40
N GLU A 178 12.25 39.01 26.57
CA GLU A 178 11.11 39.75 27.11
C GLU A 178 11.57 40.86 28.06
N ILE A 179 11.09 42.08 27.84
CA ILE A 179 11.26 43.21 28.77
C ILE A 179 9.89 43.78 29.17
N ASN A 180 9.76 44.34 30.38
CA ASN A 180 8.54 45.03 30.80
C ASN A 180 8.67 46.54 30.57
N LEU A 181 8.16 47.05 29.44
CA LEU A 181 8.28 48.47 29.13
C LEU A 181 7.37 49.35 30.00
N ASP A 182 6.27 48.85 30.58
CA ASP A 182 5.49 49.63 31.56
C ASP A 182 6.37 50.09 32.75
N LYS A 183 7.38 49.29 33.10
CA LYS A 183 8.29 49.57 34.21
C LYS A 183 9.63 50.17 33.81
N TYR A 184 10.18 49.77 32.67
CA TYR A 184 11.57 50.04 32.28
C TYR A 184 11.71 50.86 31.00
N LYS A 185 10.63 51.53 30.54
CA LYS A 185 10.64 52.27 29.28
C LYS A 185 11.74 53.34 29.19
N ASP A 186 11.89 54.16 30.21
CA ASP A 186 12.86 55.28 30.16
C ASP A 186 14.30 54.73 30.09
N GLU A 187 14.60 53.69 30.89
CA GLU A 187 15.91 53.02 30.88
C GLU A 187 16.18 52.27 29.57
N PHE A 188 15.16 51.65 28.97
CA PHE A 188 15.29 50.97 27.68
C PHE A 188 15.51 51.98 26.55
N ASP A 189 14.73 53.06 26.48
CA ASP A 189 14.88 54.11 25.47
C ASP A 189 16.30 54.75 25.55
N ASP A 190 16.85 54.97 26.76
CA ASP A 190 18.22 55.47 26.94
C ASP A 190 19.28 54.44 26.46
N LEU A 191 19.08 53.15 26.72
CA LEU A 191 19.98 52.06 26.32
C LEU A 191 19.98 51.88 24.79
N ASP A 192 18.82 52.03 24.18
CA ASP A 192 18.61 51.97 22.74
C ASP A 192 19.29 53.12 22.01
N ASP A 193 19.08 54.36 22.47
CA ASP A 193 19.70 55.56 21.92
C ASP A 193 21.26 55.50 21.98
N ASP A 194 21.81 54.78 22.95
CA ASP A 194 23.26 54.58 23.14
C ASP A 194 23.84 53.41 22.31
N GLY A 195 23.01 52.63 21.63
CA GLY A 195 23.41 51.45 20.83
C GLY A 195 23.77 50.23 21.68
N ASP A 196 23.34 50.24 22.95
CA ASP A 196 23.67 49.23 23.93
C ASP A 196 22.70 48.03 23.91
N VAL A 197 21.54 48.18 23.24
CA VAL A 197 20.60 47.10 22.94
C VAL A 197 21.21 46.16 21.90
N GLU A 198 21.74 46.68 20.79
CA GLU A 198 22.39 45.83 19.78
C GLU A 198 23.63 45.15 20.36
N ALA A 199 24.42 45.87 21.19
CA ALA A 199 25.59 45.29 21.85
C ALA A 199 25.23 44.11 22.77
N LEU A 200 24.12 44.21 23.52
CA LEU A 200 23.62 43.10 24.33
C LEU A 200 23.25 41.90 23.45
N VAL A 201 22.46 42.13 22.39
CA VAL A 201 22.04 41.05 21.49
C VAL A 201 23.25 40.37 20.84
N GLU A 202 24.24 41.16 20.41
CA GLU A 202 25.48 40.60 19.89
C GLU A 202 26.23 39.74 20.91
N ASP A 203 26.28 40.16 22.17
CA ASP A 203 26.95 39.40 23.24
C ASP A 203 26.19 38.11 23.55
N ILE A 204 24.85 38.15 23.61
CA ILE A 204 24.00 36.96 23.77
C ILE A 204 24.23 35.97 22.61
N ILE A 205 24.22 36.42 21.37
CA ILE A 205 24.46 35.58 20.18
C ILE A 205 25.85 34.94 20.23
N LYS A 206 26.87 35.70 20.63
CA LYS A 206 28.24 35.18 20.75
C LYS A 206 28.34 34.14 21.87
N ASP A 207 27.68 34.34 23.00
CA ASP A 207 27.66 33.36 24.08
C ASP A 207 26.96 32.06 23.67
N ILE A 208 25.90 32.15 22.85
CA ILE A 208 25.26 30.97 22.24
C ILE A 208 26.25 30.22 21.34
N TRP A 209 26.97 30.93 20.45
CA TRP A 209 27.97 30.32 19.57
C TRP A 209 29.25 29.85 20.29
N ASP A 210 29.53 30.36 21.48
CA ASP A 210 30.63 29.88 22.33
C ASP A 210 30.28 28.53 23.01
N ASP A 211 28.99 28.15 23.06
CA ASP A 211 28.59 26.81 23.46
C ASP A 211 28.88 25.79 22.34
N LYS A 212 29.66 24.75 22.69
CA LYS A 212 30.07 23.68 21.78
C LYS A 212 28.93 22.90 21.12
N ASP A 213 27.73 22.91 21.73
CA ASP A 213 26.58 22.19 21.22
C ASP A 213 25.78 23.04 20.22
N PHE A 214 26.07 24.34 20.14
CA PHE A 214 25.37 25.33 19.32
C PHE A 214 26.30 26.26 18.50
N GLU A 215 27.59 25.89 18.37
CA GLU A 215 28.63 26.69 17.70
C GLU A 215 28.34 27.01 16.22
N ASP A 216 27.50 26.17 15.58
CA ASP A 216 27.11 26.26 14.17
C ASP A 216 25.62 26.66 13.99
N ALA A 217 24.93 27.04 15.06
CA ALA A 217 23.48 27.28 15.03
C ALA A 217 23.11 28.64 14.42
N ASP A 218 22.24 28.65 13.41
CA ASP A 218 21.63 29.88 12.90
C ASP A 218 20.62 30.42 13.93
N ILE A 219 20.65 31.73 14.18
CA ILE A 219 19.85 32.37 15.21
C ILE A 219 18.80 33.29 14.59
N LYS A 220 17.57 33.19 15.10
CA LYS A 220 16.52 34.19 14.88
C LYS A 220 16.05 34.66 16.23
N GLY A 221 15.84 35.95 16.40
CA GLY A 221 15.29 36.40 17.66
C GLY A 221 14.56 37.71 17.60
N GLU A 222 13.85 37.94 18.69
CA GLU A 222 13.03 39.12 18.89
C GLU A 222 13.14 39.62 20.32
N ILE A 223 13.06 40.93 20.48
CA ILE A 223 12.83 41.58 21.77
C ILE A 223 11.36 41.99 21.83
N ILE A 224 10.63 41.54 22.84
CA ILE A 224 9.20 41.80 22.98
C ILE A 224 8.89 42.54 24.29
N ASP A 225 7.89 43.43 24.23
CA ASP A 225 7.32 44.02 25.44
C ASP A 225 6.32 43.07 26.09
N SER A 226 6.69 42.49 27.22
CA SER A 226 5.84 41.58 28.00
C SER A 226 4.51 42.18 28.51
N ASP A 227 4.34 43.51 28.49
CA ASP A 227 3.05 44.14 28.84
C ASP A 227 2.07 44.18 27.65
N SER A 228 2.59 44.42 26.44
CA SER A 228 1.78 44.64 25.23
C SER A 228 1.83 43.51 24.21
N ASP A 229 2.77 42.57 24.37
CA ASP A 229 3.16 41.54 23.39
C ASP A 229 3.62 42.14 22.04
N ASP A 230 4.05 43.40 22.01
CA ASP A 230 4.54 44.06 20.81
C ASP A 230 6.04 43.74 20.61
N THR A 231 6.39 43.26 19.42
CA THR A 231 7.79 43.11 18.98
C THR A 231 8.44 44.49 18.83
N ILE A 232 9.54 44.69 19.54
CA ILE A 232 10.31 45.93 19.60
C ILE A 232 11.49 45.86 18.62
N TYR A 233 12.18 44.72 18.60
CA TYR A 233 13.36 44.46 17.78
C TYR A 233 13.30 43.06 17.19
N GLU A 234 13.81 42.90 15.97
CA GLU A 234 14.06 41.61 15.33
C GLU A 234 15.54 41.53 14.93
N PHE A 235 16.14 40.34 15.09
CA PHE A 235 17.53 40.09 14.75
C PHE A 235 17.74 38.69 14.19
N GLU A 236 18.78 38.53 13.36
CA GLU A 236 19.22 37.25 12.81
C GLU A 236 20.75 37.12 12.94
N GLY A 237 21.22 35.94 13.32
CA GLY A 237 22.64 35.58 13.35
C GLY A 237 22.92 34.41 12.41
N ASP A 238 23.85 34.58 11.47
CA ASP A 238 24.33 33.52 10.59
C ASP A 238 25.67 32.98 11.13
N ALA A 239 25.67 31.75 11.63
CA ALA A 239 26.86 31.15 12.24
C ALA A 239 27.99 30.93 11.24
N SER A 240 27.66 30.75 9.95
CA SER A 240 28.63 30.39 8.92
C SER A 240 29.59 31.53 8.59
N ASP A 241 29.10 32.77 8.62
CA ASP A 241 29.89 33.98 8.39
C ASP A 241 30.07 34.83 9.67
N GLN A 242 29.51 34.37 10.81
CA GLN A 242 29.45 35.08 12.09
C GLN A 242 28.90 36.51 11.93
N ASP A 243 27.88 36.64 11.09
CA ASP A 243 27.25 37.91 10.76
C ASP A 243 25.96 38.08 11.56
N ILE A 244 25.76 39.26 12.15
CA ILE A 244 24.59 39.58 12.98
C ILE A 244 23.90 40.78 12.34
N ASN A 245 22.61 40.60 12.04
CA ASN A 245 21.77 41.59 11.37
C ASN A 245 20.60 41.97 12.28
N PHE A 246 20.26 43.26 12.26
CA PHE A 246 19.18 43.87 13.04
C PHE A 246 18.11 44.45 12.11
N ASP A 247 16.87 44.55 12.59
CA ASP A 247 15.71 45.10 11.88
C ASP A 247 15.40 44.40 10.54
N VAL A 248 15.35 43.06 10.56
CA VAL A 248 15.21 42.19 9.37
C VAL A 248 13.77 42.07 8.88
#